data_AF-A0A961XYY6-F1
#
_entry.id   AF-A0A961XYY6-F1
#
_cell.length_a   1.000
_cell.length_b   1.000
_cell.length_c   1.000
_cell.angle_alpha   90.00
_cell.angle_beta   90.00
_cell.angle_gamma   90.00
#
_symmetry.space_group_name_H-M   'P 1'
#
loop_
_entity.id
_entity.type
_entity.pdbx_description
1 polymer ?
#
loop_
_entity_poly.entity_id
_entity_poly.type
_entity_poly.pdbx_seq_one_letter_code
_entity_poly.pdbx_strand_id
1 'polypeptide(L)' 'GGAVLARPADRIRLGNVIDLLEEGQPLVECFGTDGGDCSIDGQCRLKARLRSAERAFLADLDRSTLADIALPAMRMSA' A
#
# COMPACT_ATOMS: atom_id res chain seq x y z
N GLY A 1 7.88 5.92 -28.57
CA GLY A 1 6.80 5.55 -27.64
C GLY A 1 7.41 5.20 -26.30
N GLY A 2 6.73 5.50 -25.20
CA GLY A 2 7.22 5.24 -23.85
C GLY A 2 6.36 5.97 -22.80
N ALA A 3 6.62 5.67 -21.52
CA ALA A 3 5.99 6.34 -20.38
C ALA A 3 7.05 7.13 -19.58
N VAL A 4 6.62 8.23 -18.98
CA VAL A 4 7.41 9.04 -18.05
C VAL A 4 6.56 9.36 -16.82
N LEU A 5 7.20 9.64 -15.68
CA LEU A 5 6.48 10.07 -14.49
C LEU A 5 5.76 11.40 -14.77
N ALA A 6 4.47 11.45 -14.45
CA ALA A 6 3.65 12.66 -14.63
C ALA A 6 4.00 13.78 -13.62
N ARG A 7 4.77 13.46 -12.57
CA ARG A 7 5.25 14.39 -11.55
C ARG A 7 6.63 13.93 -11.03
N PRO A 8 7.41 14.82 -10.40
CA PRO A 8 8.68 14.46 -9.76
C PRO A 8 8.55 13.29 -8.77
N ALA A 9 9.56 12.41 -8.71
CA ALA A 9 9.54 11.20 -7.89
C ALA A 9 9.50 11.49 -6.38
N ASP A 10 10.09 12.61 -5.95
CA ASP A 10 10.05 13.14 -4.57
C ASP A 10 8.65 13.67 -4.17
N ARG A 11 7.70 13.72 -5.10
CA ARG A 11 6.28 14.07 -4.86
C ARG A 11 5.34 12.86 -4.96
N ILE A 12 5.88 11.65 -5.09
CA ILE A 12 5.11 10.41 -5.16
C ILE A 12 5.36 9.64 -3.87
N ARG A 13 4.42 9.71 -2.92
CA ARG A 13 4.52 8.99 -1.64
C ARG A 13 4.29 7.50 -1.84
N LEU A 14 5.07 6.65 -1.18
CA LEU A 14 4.95 5.20 -1.33
C LEU A 14 3.63 4.67 -0.78
N GLY A 15 3.14 5.23 0.33
CA GLY A 15 1.83 4.87 0.87
C GLY A 15 0.72 5.01 -0.17
N ASN A 16 0.66 6.14 -0.89
CA ASN A 16 -0.29 6.34 -1.98
C ASN A 16 -0.14 5.32 -3.14
N VAL A 17 1.08 4.90 -3.46
CA VAL A 17 1.31 3.91 -4.53
C VAL A 17 0.79 2.55 -4.09
N ILE A 18 1.10 2.13 -2.87
CA ILE A 18 0.64 0.85 -2.33
C ILE A 18 -0.88 0.85 -2.14
N ASP A 19 -1.46 1.91 -1.59
CA ASP A 19 -2.91 2.04 -1.42
C ASP A 19 -3.67 1.91 -2.74
N LEU A 20 -3.15 2.51 -3.82
CA LEU A 20 -3.72 2.37 -5.17
C LEU A 20 -3.60 0.94 -5.72
N LEU A 21 -2.49 0.25 -5.44
CA LEU A 21 -2.27 -1.11 -5.92
C LEU A 21 -3.10 -2.15 -5.16
N GLU A 22 -3.37 -1.90 -3.87
CA GLU A 22 -4.16 -2.77 -3.00
C GLU A 22 -5.66 -2.41 -3.00
N GLU A 23 -6.10 -1.47 -3.84
CA GLU A 23 -7.51 -1.10 -3.95
C GLU A 23 -8.36 -2.34 -4.33
N GLY A 24 -9.31 -2.69 -3.46
CA GLY A 24 -10.14 -3.88 -3.63
C GLY A 24 -9.49 -5.20 -3.17
N GLN A 25 -8.29 -5.16 -2.59
CA GLN A 25 -7.58 -6.31 -2.04
C GLN A 25 -7.49 -6.22 -0.51
N PRO A 26 -8.54 -6.63 0.23
CA PRO A 26 -8.53 -6.54 1.68
C PRO A 26 -7.48 -7.50 2.28
N LEU A 27 -6.72 -7.04 3.28
CA LEU A 27 -5.69 -7.84 3.98
C LEU A 27 -6.21 -9.19 4.49
N VAL A 28 -7.47 -9.22 4.92
CA VAL A 28 -8.22 -10.43 5.27
C VAL A 28 -9.62 -10.30 4.69
N GLU A 29 -10.24 -11.42 4.31
CA GLU A 29 -11.59 -11.44 3.74
C GLU A 29 -12.59 -10.60 4.54
N CYS A 30 -12.56 -10.71 5.88
CA CYS A 30 -13.49 -9.98 6.75
C CYS A 30 -13.30 -8.45 6.80
N PHE A 31 -12.31 -7.91 6.10
CA PHE A 31 -12.14 -6.47 5.86
C PHE A 31 -12.88 -5.99 4.61
N GLY A 32 -13.34 -6.91 3.75
CA GLY A 32 -14.17 -6.62 2.59
C GLY A 32 -15.47 -5.90 2.96
N THR A 33 -16.09 -5.24 1.98
CA THR A 33 -17.33 -4.48 2.18
C THR A 33 -18.53 -5.37 2.50
N ASP A 34 -18.48 -6.64 2.12
CA ASP A 34 -19.44 -7.68 2.47
C ASP A 34 -19.19 -8.30 3.86
N GLY A 35 -18.04 -8.00 4.48
CA GLY A 35 -17.63 -8.51 5.80
C GLY A 35 -17.17 -9.97 5.79
N GLY A 36 -17.20 -10.65 4.64
CA GLY A 36 -16.92 -12.07 4.48
C GLY A 36 -17.83 -13.01 5.28
N ASP A 37 -17.51 -14.31 5.28
CA ASP A 37 -18.28 -15.35 6.00
C ASP A 37 -17.76 -15.61 7.43
N CYS A 38 -17.24 -14.57 8.10
CA CYS A 38 -16.62 -14.71 9.41
C CYS A 38 -17.65 -14.92 10.54
N SER A 39 -17.75 -16.16 11.06
CA SER A 39 -18.71 -16.55 12.11
C SER A 39 -18.59 -15.82 13.45
N ILE A 40 -17.48 -15.12 13.68
CA ILE A 40 -17.21 -14.35 14.91
C ILE A 40 -17.04 -12.85 14.64
N ASP A 41 -17.58 -12.34 13.52
CA ASP A 41 -17.52 -10.92 13.24
C ASP A 41 -18.18 -10.06 14.35
N GLY A 42 -17.72 -8.83 14.51
CA GLY A 42 -18.15 -7.92 15.60
C GLY A 42 -17.55 -8.23 16.98
N GLN A 43 -17.07 -9.44 17.22
CA GLN A 43 -16.44 -9.88 18.49
C GLN A 43 -14.98 -10.35 18.32
N CYS A 44 -14.50 -10.45 17.09
CA CYS A 44 -13.12 -10.83 16.77
C CYS A 44 -12.10 -9.77 17.21
N ARG A 45 -11.40 -10.01 18.33
CA ARG A 45 -10.33 -9.12 18.84
C ARG A 45 -9.12 -9.04 17.90
N LEU A 46 -8.89 -10.06 17.06
CA LEU A 46 -7.83 -10.06 16.05
C LEU A 46 -8.12 -9.05 14.94
N LYS A 47 -9.38 -8.92 14.49
CA LYS A 47 -9.81 -7.97 13.45
C LYS A 47 -9.32 -6.55 13.75
N ALA A 48 -9.50 -6.10 15.00
CA ALA A 48 -9.04 -4.79 15.45
C ALA A 48 -7.51 -4.64 15.44
N ARG A 49 -6.77 -5.70 15.80
CA ARG A 49 -5.30 -5.69 15.79
C ARG A 49 -4.76 -5.63 14.35
N LEU A 50 -5.34 -6.41 13.44
CA LEU A 50 -4.97 -6.40 12.03
C LEU A 50 -5.26 -5.05 11.38
N ARG A 51 -6.41 -4.42 11.67
CA ARG A 51 -6.71 -3.05 11.19
C ARG A 51 -5.69 -2.04 11.68
N SER A 52 -5.22 -2.18 12.92
CA SER A 52 -4.18 -1.31 13.46
C SER A 52 -2.84 -1.54 12.77
N ALA A 53 -2.49 -2.80 12.49
CA ALA A 53 -1.24 -3.15 11.81
C ALA A 53 -1.21 -2.65 10.35
N GLU A 54 -2.30 -2.86 9.60
CA GLU A 54 -2.50 -2.35 8.24
C GLU A 54 -2.30 -0.83 8.17
N ARG A 55 -2.98 -0.08 9.05
CA ARG A 55 -2.79 1.39 9.12
C ARG A 55 -1.37 1.79 9.48
N ALA A 56 -0.72 1.09 10.41
CA ALA A 56 0.65 1.41 10.81
C ALA A 56 1.64 1.16 9.68
N PHE A 57 1.47 0.07 8.93
CA PHE A 57 2.27 -0.24 7.75
C PHE A 57 2.13 0.83 6.66
N LEU A 58 0.89 1.17 6.28
CA LEU A 58 0.64 2.21 5.28
C LEU A 58 1.19 3.57 5.74
N ALA A 59 0.96 3.95 7.00
CA ALA A 59 1.46 5.20 7.55
C ALA A 59 2.99 5.29 7.56
N ASP A 60 3.69 4.18 7.78
CA ASP A 60 5.15 4.17 7.72
C ASP A 60 5.66 4.35 6.29
N LEU A 61 5.09 3.62 5.31
CA LEU A 61 5.43 3.78 3.90
C LEU A 61 5.14 5.19 3.38
N ASP A 62 4.09 5.82 3.89
CA ASP A 62 3.71 7.18 3.51
C ASP A 62 4.78 8.23 3.90
N ARG A 63 5.72 7.89 4.78
CA ARG A 63 6.84 8.77 5.16
C ARG A 63 7.95 8.82 4.12
N SER A 64 7.92 7.92 3.13
CA SER A 64 8.90 7.81 2.06
C SER A 64 8.27 8.13 0.71
N THR A 65 9.12 8.46 -0.26
CA THR A 65 8.77 8.78 -1.64
C THR A 65 9.40 7.79 -2.60
N LEU A 66 8.95 7.80 -3.86
CA LEU A 66 9.54 7.00 -4.92
C LEU A 66 11.02 7.34 -5.14
N ALA A 67 11.42 8.60 -4.89
CA ALA A 67 12.82 9.02 -4.98
C ALA A 67 13.71 8.35 -3.92
N ASP A 68 13.19 8.11 -2.71
CA ASP A 68 13.97 7.55 -1.59
C ASP A 68 14.38 6.08 -1.82
N ILE A 69 13.62 5.37 -2.65
CA ILE A 69 13.86 3.96 -2.99
C ILE A 69 14.39 3.76 -4.42
N ALA A 70 14.60 4.84 -5.16
CA ALA A 70 15.07 4.76 -6.53
C ALA A 70 16.51 4.21 -6.56
N LEU A 71 16.72 3.16 -7.35
CA LEU A 71 18.07 2.66 -7.60
C LEU A 71 18.87 3.68 -8.42
N PRO A 72 20.20 3.72 -8.29
CA PRO A 72 21.05 4.47 -9.20
C PRO A 72 20.72 4.11 -10.64
N ALA A 73 20.78 5.09 -11.55
CA ALA A 73 20.55 4.86 -12.96
C ALA A 73 21.45 3.69 -13.44
N MET A 74 20.82 2.59 -13.85
CA MET A 74 21.55 1.48 -14.41
C MET A 74 22.21 1.99 -15.69
N ARG A 75 23.55 1.98 -15.72
CA ARG A 75 24.30 2.33 -16.93
C ARG A 75 23.91 1.33 -18.01
N MET A 76 23.05 1.74 -18.93
CA MET A 76 22.85 1.01 -20.18
C MET A 76 24.13 1.17 -20.99
N SER A 77 24.94 0.11 -21.02
CA SER A 77 26.00 -0.01 -22.02
C SER A 77 25.33 -0.03 -23.38
N ALA A 78 25.77 0.90 -24.24
CA ALA A 78 25.35 0.96 -25.64
C ALA A 78 25.76 -0.29 -26.42
#